data_AF-X1BRY5-F1
#
_entry.id   AF-X1BRY5-F1
#
_cell.length_a   1.000
_cell.length_b   1.000
_cell.length_c   1.000
_cell.angle_alpha   90.00
_cell.angle_beta   90.00
_cell.angle_gamma   90.00
#
_symmetry.space_group_name_H-M   'P 1'
#
loop_
_entity.id
_entity.type
_entity.pdbx_description
1 polymer ?
#
loop_
_entity_poly.entity_id
_entity_poly.type
_entity_poly.pdbx_seq_one_letter_code
_entity_poly.pdbx_strand_id
1 'polypeptide(L)'
;MSRSEGVPYGCVRGIYERIGDVCIEHLMTFNENIEILGIDEVAIRKGHKNYQAVISNIGGGYVMEILPDRKKATVVKYLLKPPRKAKRRIVFVSMDMWDGYFTATQEVLPGTIIVIDRFHVMKNLNAAITSYRRAIQRNLSKEQRDKYKGYRWILVKNEENMSE
;
A
#
# COMPACT_ATOMS: atom_id res chain seq x y z
N MET A 1 12.87 -22.42 2.31
CA MET A 1 14.23 -21.97 2.65
C MET A 1 14.90 -22.85 3.70
N SER A 2 14.75 -22.67 5.02
CA SER A 2 15.53 -23.50 5.98
C SER A 2 15.36 -25.02 5.80
N ARG A 3 14.12 -25.50 5.64
CA ARG A 3 13.83 -26.93 5.37
C ARG A 3 14.13 -27.38 3.93
N SER A 4 14.18 -26.46 2.96
CA SER A 4 14.48 -26.80 1.56
C SER A 4 15.98 -26.92 1.32
N GLU A 5 16.80 -26.17 2.07
CA GLU A 5 18.26 -26.12 1.90
C GLU A 5 19.03 -26.95 2.95
N GLY A 6 18.34 -27.63 3.89
CA GLY A 6 19.00 -28.40 4.95
C GLY A 6 19.78 -27.55 5.98
N VAL A 7 19.52 -26.24 6.05
CA VAL A 7 20.25 -25.29 6.90
C VAL A 7 19.45 -24.99 8.19
N PRO A 8 20.09 -24.92 9.38
CA PRO A 8 19.42 -24.53 10.62
C PRO A 8 18.74 -23.17 10.50
N TYR A 9 17.54 -23.03 11.08
CA TYR A 9 16.78 -21.78 11.06
C TYR A 9 17.60 -20.59 11.59
N GLY A 10 18.40 -20.78 12.64
CA GLY A 10 19.27 -19.73 13.18
C GLY A 10 20.33 -19.23 12.20
N CYS A 11 20.84 -20.08 11.32
CA CYS A 11 21.77 -19.68 10.27
C CYS A 11 21.08 -18.86 9.19
N VAL A 12 19.91 -19.31 8.72
CA VAL A 12 19.08 -18.53 7.76
C VAL A 12 18.74 -17.17 8.36
N ARG A 13 18.24 -17.15 9.59
CA ARG A 13 17.91 -15.91 10.32
C ARG A 13 19.13 -14.99 10.44
N GLY A 14 20.29 -15.50 10.83
CA GLY A 14 21.51 -14.68 10.95
C GLY A 14 22.03 -14.16 9.60
N ILE A 15 21.77 -14.85 8.48
CA ILE A 15 22.03 -14.31 7.15
C ILE A 15 21.07 -13.15 6.85
N TYR A 16 19.77 -13.33 7.10
CA TYR A 16 18.77 -12.28 6.91
C TYR A 16 19.05 -11.04 7.76
N GLU A 17 19.41 -11.22 9.04
CA GLU A 17 19.75 -10.12 9.94
C GLU A 17 20.99 -9.36 9.45
N ARG A 18 22.07 -10.06 9.08
CA ARG A 18 23.29 -9.41 8.55
C ARG A 18 23.07 -8.68 7.22
N ILE A 19 22.32 -9.27 6.29
CA ILE A 19 21.95 -8.58 5.04
C ILE A 19 21.05 -7.38 5.36
N GLY A 20 20.11 -7.55 6.29
CA GLY A 20 19.25 -6.49 6.81
C GLY A 20 20.05 -5.32 7.34
N ASP A 21 21.05 -5.57 8.19
CA ASP A 21 21.91 -4.54 8.79
C ASP A 21 22.71 -3.77 7.71
N VAL A 22 23.28 -4.48 6.73
CA VAL A 22 23.99 -3.85 5.60
C VAL A 22 23.06 -3.01 4.74
N CYS A 23 21.86 -3.51 4.43
CA CYS A 23 20.85 -2.75 3.69
C CYS A 23 20.37 -1.54 4.50
N ILE A 24 20.19 -1.69 5.81
CA ILE A 24 19.81 -0.63 6.73
C ILE A 24 20.85 0.48 6.70
N GLU A 25 22.14 0.19 6.87
CA GLU A 25 23.19 1.22 6.82
C GLU A 25 23.19 1.99 5.48
N HIS A 26 22.90 1.29 4.37
CA HIS A 26 22.79 1.91 3.05
C HIS A 26 21.51 2.75 2.86
N LEU A 27 20.42 2.42 3.56
CA LEU A 27 19.09 3.02 3.41
C LEU A 27 18.72 4.03 4.52
N MET A 28 19.47 4.08 5.62
CA MET A 28 19.18 4.89 6.83
C MET A 28 19.39 6.40 6.67
N THR A 29 19.82 6.85 5.50
CA THR A 29 19.84 8.28 5.19
C THR A 29 18.60 8.64 4.40
N PHE A 30 17.89 9.69 4.83
CA PHE A 30 16.86 10.30 3.99
C PHE A 30 17.57 10.78 2.72
N ASN A 31 17.41 10.00 1.66
CA ASN A 31 18.07 10.30 0.41
C ASN A 31 17.52 11.64 -0.09
N GLU A 32 18.40 12.63 -0.31
CA GLU A 32 17.95 13.91 -0.85
C GLU A 32 17.28 13.75 -2.22
N ASN A 33 17.47 12.61 -2.89
CA ASN A 33 16.95 12.32 -4.23
C ASN A 33 15.65 11.51 -4.22
N ILE A 34 14.67 11.91 -3.40
CA ILE A 34 13.32 11.32 -3.45
C ILE A 34 12.43 12.24 -4.29
N GLU A 35 12.02 11.75 -5.46
CA GLU A 35 11.09 12.44 -6.35
C GLU A 35 9.65 11.93 -6.18
N ILE A 36 9.50 10.63 -5.94
CA ILE A 36 8.21 9.94 -5.78
C ILE A 36 8.17 9.27 -4.41
N LEU A 37 7.39 9.83 -3.50
CA LEU A 37 7.16 9.29 -2.16
C LEU A 37 5.93 8.37 -2.15
N GLY A 38 6.03 7.22 -1.50
CA GLY A 38 4.89 6.34 -1.23
C GLY A 38 4.50 6.36 0.24
N ILE A 39 3.19 6.40 0.51
CA ILE A 39 2.62 6.24 1.86
C ILE A 39 1.53 5.16 1.78
N ASP A 40 1.80 4.01 2.39
CA ASP A 40 0.87 2.86 2.41
C ASP A 40 0.70 2.31 3.83
N GLU A 41 -0.11 1.27 4.03
CA GLU A 41 -0.38 0.63 5.31
C GLU A 41 -0.01 -0.84 5.33
N VAL A 42 0.67 -1.28 6.40
CA VAL A 42 0.88 -2.70 6.70
C VAL A 42 0.23 -3.07 8.04
N ALA A 43 -0.44 -4.23 8.07
CA ALA A 43 -0.98 -4.79 9.30
C ALA A 43 0.05 -5.73 9.94
N ILE A 44 0.66 -5.31 11.05
CA ILE A 44 1.71 -6.10 11.73
C ILE A 44 1.14 -7.32 12.46
N ARG A 45 -0.11 -7.26 12.93
CA ARG A 45 -0.77 -8.37 13.63
C ARG A 45 -1.99 -8.86 12.86
N LYS A 46 -2.21 -10.18 12.89
CA LYS A 46 -3.46 -10.80 12.40
C LYS A 46 -4.67 -10.08 13.03
N GLY A 47 -5.64 -9.74 12.18
CA GLY A 47 -6.90 -9.14 12.62
C GLY A 47 -7.06 -7.63 12.38
N HIS A 48 -6.20 -6.99 11.56
CA HIS A 48 -6.44 -5.62 11.05
C HIS A 48 -6.62 -4.53 12.13
N LYS A 49 -6.05 -4.70 13.33
CA LYS A 49 -6.19 -3.71 14.42
C LYS A 49 -5.01 -2.75 14.54
N ASN A 50 -3.83 -3.15 14.06
CA ASN A 50 -2.59 -2.40 14.21
C ASN A 50 -1.98 -2.11 12.85
N TYR A 51 -2.49 -1.06 12.19
CA TYR A 51 -1.94 -0.56 10.94
C TYR A 51 -0.78 0.39 11.21
N GLN A 52 0.30 0.17 10.49
CA GLN A 52 1.49 1.02 10.48
C GLN A 52 1.66 1.63 9.11
N ALA A 53 2.02 2.91 9.06
CA ALA A 53 2.31 3.58 7.80
C ALA A 53 3.69 3.15 7.30
N VAL A 54 3.74 2.67 6.07
CA VAL A 54 4.97 2.36 5.35
C VAL A 54 5.31 3.55 4.47
N ILE A 55 6.51 4.09 4.65
CA ILE A 55 7.03 5.17 3.82
C ILE A 55 8.07 4.59 2.87
N SER A 56 7.88 4.80 1.57
CA SER A 56 8.75 4.25 0.52
C SER A 56 9.24 5.32 -0.44
N ASN A 57 10.42 5.10 -1.02
CA ASN A 57 10.85 5.79 -2.23
C ASN A 57 10.39 4.93 -3.41
N ILE A 58 9.31 5.33 -4.07
CA ILE A 58 8.75 4.57 -5.19
C ILE A 58 9.69 4.59 -6.38
N GLY A 59 10.31 5.74 -6.67
CA GLY A 59 11.26 5.87 -7.78
C GLY A 59 12.51 5.01 -7.59
N GLY A 60 12.94 4.84 -6.33
CA GLY A 60 14.07 3.98 -5.95
C GLY A 60 13.72 2.51 -5.69
N GLY A 61 12.44 2.17 -5.54
CA GLY A 61 11.98 0.80 -5.31
C GLY A 61 12.27 0.24 -3.91
N TYR A 62 12.41 1.08 -2.88
CA TYR A 62 12.71 0.63 -1.52
C TYR A 62 11.86 1.30 -0.43
N VAL A 63 11.68 0.59 0.68
CA VAL A 63 11.06 1.11 1.90
C VAL A 63 12.09 1.92 2.68
N MET A 64 11.69 3.11 3.11
CA MET A 64 12.53 4.01 3.90
C MET A 64 12.25 3.89 5.40
N GLU A 65 10.98 3.70 5.77
CA GLU A 65 10.59 3.63 7.18
C GLU A 65 9.25 2.91 7.35
N ILE A 66 9.07 2.25 8.50
CA ILE A 66 7.77 1.79 8.98
C ILE A 66 7.44 2.54 10.27
N LEU A 67 6.42 3.39 10.20
CA LEU A 67 6.02 4.22 11.34
C LEU A 67 5.31 3.40 12.42
N PRO A 68 5.42 3.78 13.70
CA PRO A 68 4.84 3.01 14.81
C PRO A 68 3.32 2.86 14.74
N ASP A 69 2.65 3.83 14.09
CA ASP A 69 1.24 3.78 13.73
C ASP A 69 0.98 4.57 12.45
N ARG A 70 -0.24 4.47 11.94
CA ARG A 70 -0.70 5.22 10.77
C ARG A 70 -1.24 6.62 11.06
N LYS A 71 -1.21 7.11 12.30
CA LYS A 71 -1.94 8.36 12.64
C LYS A 71 -1.34 9.54 11.88
N LYS A 72 -2.21 10.49 11.49
CA LYS A 72 -1.81 11.75 10.83
C LYS A 72 -0.64 12.44 11.55
N ALA A 73 -0.72 12.58 12.88
CA ALA A 73 0.32 13.24 13.66
C ALA A 73 1.69 12.55 13.54
N THR A 74 1.71 11.21 13.49
CA THR A 74 2.93 10.42 13.31
C THR A 74 3.53 10.64 11.91
N VAL A 75 2.68 10.64 10.89
CA VAL A 75 3.09 10.90 9.49
C VAL A 75 3.62 12.32 9.34
N VAL A 76 2.90 13.33 9.84
CA VAL A 76 3.34 14.74 9.82
C VAL A 76 4.71 14.88 10.48
N LYS A 77 4.89 14.29 11.67
CA LYS A 77 6.17 14.31 12.38
C LYS A 77 7.30 13.70 11.54
N TYR A 78 7.03 12.62 10.81
CA TYR A 78 8.00 12.02 9.90
C TYR A 78 8.32 12.93 8.71
N LEU A 79 7.30 13.43 8.00
CA LEU A 79 7.44 14.29 6.83
C LEU A 79 8.13 15.63 7.14
N LEU A 80 8.15 16.06 8.39
CA LEU A 80 8.85 17.27 8.83
C LEU A 80 10.36 17.07 9.04
N LYS A 81 10.84 15.82 9.24
CA LYS A 81 12.26 15.52 9.48
C LYS A 81 13.20 15.99 8.36
N PRO A 82 12.88 15.81 7.06
CA PRO A 82 13.81 16.15 5.99
C PRO A 82 14.03 17.66 5.83
N PRO A 83 15.24 18.08 5.42
CA PRO A 83 15.52 19.48 5.15
C PRO A 83 14.63 20.02 4.02
N ARG A 84 14.37 21.33 4.02
CA ARG A 84 13.52 21.99 3.02
C ARG A 84 13.91 21.67 1.57
N LYS A 85 15.21 21.54 1.30
CA LYS A 85 15.73 21.18 -0.03
C LYS A 85 15.26 19.80 -0.49
N ALA A 86 15.31 18.80 0.39
CA ALA A 86 14.85 17.45 0.07
C ALA A 86 13.32 17.41 -0.11
N LYS A 87 12.56 18.12 0.73
CA LYS A 87 11.10 18.24 0.59
C LYS A 87 10.67 18.84 -0.74
N ARG A 88 11.38 19.85 -1.24
CA ARG A 88 11.10 20.48 -2.55
C ARG A 88 11.41 19.60 -3.76
N ARG A 89 12.19 18.52 -3.58
CA ARG A 89 12.48 17.55 -4.64
C ARG A 89 11.38 16.51 -4.80
N ILE A 90 10.57 16.31 -3.76
CA ILE A 90 9.39 15.44 -3.86
C ILE A 90 8.42 16.16 -4.80
N VAL A 91 8.10 15.52 -5.91
CA VAL A 91 7.14 16.01 -6.91
C VAL A 91 5.82 15.27 -6.74
N PHE A 92 5.88 13.96 -6.49
CA PHE A 92 4.72 13.10 -6.38
C PHE A 92 4.65 12.42 -5.02
N VAL A 93 3.44 12.33 -4.47
CA VAL A 93 3.16 11.48 -3.31
C VAL A 93 2.04 10.51 -3.67
N SER A 94 2.38 9.23 -3.80
CA SER A 94 1.41 8.16 -4.01
C SER A 94 0.90 7.63 -2.68
N MET A 95 -0.41 7.60 -2.49
CA MET A 95 -1.02 7.16 -1.23
C MET A 95 -2.40 6.53 -1.44
N ASP A 96 -2.91 5.82 -0.43
CA ASP A 96 -4.33 5.46 -0.34
C ASP A 96 -5.21 6.70 -0.10
N MET A 97 -6.51 6.58 -0.33
CA MET A 97 -7.55 7.61 -0.17
C MET A 97 -7.84 7.99 1.29
N TRP A 98 -6.97 7.67 2.25
CA TRP A 98 -7.19 8.02 3.64
C TRP A 98 -6.93 9.51 3.90
N ASP A 99 -7.96 10.23 4.36
CA ASP A 99 -7.91 11.69 4.62
C ASP A 99 -6.73 12.11 5.51
N GLY A 100 -6.29 11.23 6.43
CA GLY A 100 -5.16 11.51 7.29
C GLY A 100 -3.84 11.66 6.53
N TYR A 101 -3.61 10.86 5.48
CA TYR A 101 -2.43 10.99 4.62
C TYR A 101 -2.55 12.16 3.67
N PHE A 102 -3.74 12.38 3.10
CA PHE A 102 -3.99 13.51 2.22
C PHE A 102 -3.70 14.83 2.94
N THR A 103 -4.29 15.03 4.12
CA THR A 103 -4.10 16.26 4.89
C THR A 103 -2.69 16.40 5.46
N ALA A 104 -2.05 15.31 5.92
CA ALA A 104 -0.64 15.35 6.34
C ALA A 104 0.28 15.82 5.20
N THR A 105 0.05 15.30 4.00
CA THR A 105 0.84 15.63 2.82
C THR A 105 0.62 17.08 2.41
N GLN A 106 -0.63 17.55 2.33
CA GLN A 106 -0.91 18.95 2.00
C GLN A 106 -0.30 19.93 3.01
N GLU A 107 -0.33 19.60 4.30
CA GLU A 107 0.24 20.45 5.36
C GLU A 107 1.77 20.56 5.28
N VAL A 108 2.46 19.46 4.98
CA VAL A 108 3.93 19.41 5.07
C VAL A 108 4.62 19.58 3.71
N LEU A 109 3.95 19.19 2.63
CA LEU A 109 4.43 19.14 1.25
C LEU A 109 3.43 19.82 0.28
N PRO A 110 3.08 21.10 0.46
CA PRO A 110 2.00 21.76 -0.31
C PRO A 110 2.25 21.88 -1.83
N GLY A 111 3.47 21.62 -2.32
CA GLY A 111 3.82 21.68 -3.74
C GLY A 111 3.78 20.33 -4.47
N THR A 112 3.44 19.24 -3.79
CA THR A 112 3.43 17.90 -4.41
C THR A 112 2.11 17.58 -5.07
N ILE A 113 2.16 16.81 -6.16
CA ILE A 113 1.00 16.19 -6.76
C ILE A 113 0.69 14.90 -5.99
N ILE A 114 -0.50 14.84 -5.39
CA ILE A 114 -0.99 13.63 -4.72
C ILE A 114 -1.58 12.70 -5.77
N VAL A 115 -1.06 11.47 -5.82
CA VAL A 115 -1.52 10.40 -6.70
C VAL A 115 -2.22 9.36 -5.85
N ILE A 116 -3.46 9.03 -6.19
CA ILE A 116 -4.20 7.98 -5.49
C ILE A 116 -3.79 6.63 -6.07
N ASP A 117 -3.47 5.68 -5.19
CA ASP A 117 -3.13 4.32 -5.60
C ASP A 117 -4.30 3.63 -6.33
N ARG A 118 -4.06 3.25 -7.58
CA ARG A 118 -4.99 2.54 -8.46
C ARG A 118 -5.51 1.25 -7.83
N PHE A 119 -4.70 0.51 -7.07
CA PHE A 119 -5.15 -0.73 -6.44
C PHE A 119 -6.32 -0.49 -5.49
N HIS A 120 -6.20 0.53 -4.64
CA HIS A 120 -7.23 0.92 -3.68
C HIS A 120 -8.50 1.42 -4.38
N VAL A 121 -8.34 2.22 -5.45
CA VAL A 121 -9.47 2.66 -6.29
C VAL A 121 -10.22 1.47 -6.89
N MET A 122 -9.50 0.55 -7.54
CA MET A 122 -10.10 -0.63 -8.18
C MET A 122 -10.74 -1.58 -7.16
N LYS A 123 -10.12 -1.75 -5.99
CA LYS A 123 -10.67 -2.54 -4.89
C LYS A 123 -12.01 -1.97 -4.41
N ASN A 124 -12.09 -0.66 -4.19
CA ASN A 124 -13.31 0.01 -3.75
C ASN A 124 -14.41 -0.08 -4.81
N LEU A 125 -14.09 0.15 -6.09
CA LEU A 125 -15.02 0.01 -7.19
C LEU A 125 -15.58 -1.43 -7.30
N ASN A 126 -14.70 -2.43 -7.26
CA ASN A 126 -15.10 -3.83 -7.32
C ASN A 126 -15.96 -4.25 -6.12
N ALA A 127 -15.71 -3.68 -4.94
CA ALA A 127 -16.53 -3.88 -3.75
C ALA A 127 -17.94 -3.28 -3.93
N ALA A 128 -18.04 -2.06 -4.44
CA ALA A 128 -19.31 -1.40 -4.73
C ALA A 128 -20.14 -2.18 -5.76
N ILE A 129 -19.53 -2.55 -6.90
CA ILE A 129 -20.16 -3.38 -7.94
C ILE A 129 -20.64 -4.70 -7.34
N THR A 130 -19.80 -5.37 -6.54
CA THR A 130 -20.17 -6.64 -5.89
C THR A 130 -21.35 -6.48 -4.95
N SER A 131 -21.38 -5.39 -4.18
CA SER A 131 -22.46 -5.08 -3.23
C SER A 131 -23.79 -4.87 -3.96
N TYR A 132 -23.79 -4.03 -4.99
CA TYR A 132 -24.99 -3.72 -5.77
C TYR A 132 -25.51 -4.95 -6.52
N ARG A 133 -24.62 -5.71 -7.16
CA ARG A 133 -24.96 -7.00 -7.79
C ARG A 133 -25.61 -7.97 -6.79
N ARG A 134 -25.08 -8.07 -5.56
CA ARG A 134 -25.68 -8.90 -4.50
C ARG A 134 -27.06 -8.39 -4.08
N ALA A 135 -27.26 -7.08 -3.99
CA ALA A 135 -28.55 -6.49 -3.67
C ALA A 135 -29.61 -6.84 -4.73
N ILE A 136 -29.28 -6.68 -6.02
CA ILE A 136 -30.17 -7.08 -7.13
C ILE A 136 -30.50 -8.58 -7.04
N GLN A 137 -29.48 -9.44 -6.93
CA GLN A 137 -29.69 -10.89 -6.93
C GLN A 137 -30.54 -11.40 -5.76
N ARG A 138 -30.59 -10.69 -4.62
CA ARG A 138 -31.46 -11.07 -3.49
C ARG A 138 -32.95 -10.92 -3.81
N ASN A 139 -33.31 -10.02 -4.72
CA ASN A 139 -34.70 -9.76 -5.12
C ASN A 139 -35.14 -10.57 -6.35
N LEU A 140 -34.25 -11.39 -6.93
CA LEU A 140 -34.55 -12.21 -8.09
C LEU A 140 -35.19 -13.56 -7.69
N SER A 141 -36.02 -14.10 -8.58
CA SER A 141 -36.52 -15.47 -8.43
C SER A 141 -35.38 -16.49 -8.42
N LYS A 142 -35.63 -17.73 -7.95
CA LYS A 142 -34.62 -18.80 -7.98
C LYS A 142 -34.10 -19.05 -9.41
N GLU A 143 -35.01 -19.12 -10.37
CA GLU A 143 -34.70 -19.33 -11.79
C GLU A 143 -33.80 -18.21 -12.35
N GLN A 144 -34.13 -16.95 -12.06
CA GLN A 144 -33.31 -15.81 -12.47
C GLN A 144 -31.93 -15.84 -11.80
N ARG A 145 -31.82 -16.20 -10.52
CA ARG A 145 -30.53 -16.32 -9.84
C ARG A 145 -29.64 -17.40 -10.47
N ASP A 146 -30.21 -18.53 -10.86
CA ASP A 146 -29.48 -19.60 -11.52
C ASP A 146 -29.01 -19.16 -12.92
N LYS A 147 -29.85 -18.42 -13.66
CA LYS A 147 -29.47 -17.82 -14.96
C LYS A 147 -28.28 -16.85 -14.85
N TYR A 148 -28.23 -16.03 -13.80
CA TYR A 148 -27.18 -15.03 -13.61
C TYR A 148 -26.00 -15.51 -12.74
N LYS A 149 -25.91 -16.82 -12.50
CA LYS A 149 -24.76 -17.41 -11.81
C LYS A 149 -23.50 -17.22 -12.66
N GLY A 150 -22.40 -16.79 -12.05
CA GLY A 150 -21.12 -16.56 -12.76
C GLY A 150 -20.93 -15.17 -13.37
N TYR A 151 -22.00 -14.37 -13.55
CA TYR A 151 -21.94 -13.02 -14.13
C TYR A 151 -21.08 -12.03 -13.34
N ARG A 152 -20.69 -12.38 -12.11
CA ARG A 152 -19.69 -11.63 -11.33
C ARG A 152 -18.44 -11.36 -12.16
N TRP A 153 -17.92 -12.38 -12.86
CA TRP A 153 -16.61 -12.29 -13.51
C TRP A 153 -16.61 -11.33 -14.70
N ILE A 154 -17.74 -11.22 -15.40
CA ILE A 154 -17.94 -10.23 -16.48
C ILE A 154 -17.74 -8.80 -15.95
N LEU A 155 -18.12 -8.54 -14.70
CA LEU A 155 -18.12 -7.19 -14.12
C LEU A 155 -16.82 -6.78 -13.42
N VAL A 156 -16.00 -7.74 -12.98
CA VAL A 156 -14.85 -7.47 -12.08
C VAL A 156 -13.52 -7.98 -12.62
N LYS A 157 -13.52 -8.68 -13.76
CA LYS A 157 -12.31 -9.16 -14.43
C LYS A 157 -11.95 -8.14 -15.52
N ASN A 158 -10.66 -7.87 -15.69
CA ASN A 158 -10.20 -7.06 -16.82
C ASN A 158 -10.52 -7.80 -18.12
N GLU A 159 -10.82 -7.03 -19.18
CA GLU A 159 -11.15 -7.55 -20.51
C GLU A 159 -10.08 -8.51 -21.05
N GLU A 160 -8.81 -8.14 -20.94
CA GLU A 160 -7.65 -8.95 -21.33
C GLU A 160 -7.59 -10.32 -20.63
N ASN A 161 -8.26 -10.45 -19.48
CA ASN A 161 -8.31 -11.68 -18.72
C ASN A 161 -9.64 -12.44 -18.90
N MET A 162 -10.58 -11.96 -19.70
CA MET A 162 -11.80 -12.71 -20.01
C MET A 162 -11.44 -13.87 -20.96
N SER A 163 -11.76 -15.09 -20.53
CA SER A 163 -11.74 -16.26 -21.42
C SER A 163 -13.08 -16.34 -22.14
N GLU A 164 -13.07 -16.73 -23.42
CA GLU A 164 -14.29 -17.08 -24.17
C GLU A 164 -15.13 -18.15 -23.45
#